data_AF-A0A1F0QFV6-F1
#
_entry.id   AF-A0A1F0QFV6-F1
#
_cell.length_a   1.000
_cell.length_b   1.000
_cell.length_c   1.000
_cell.angle_alpha   90.00
_cell.angle_beta   90.00
_cell.angle_gamma   90.00
#
_symmetry.space_group_name_H-M   'P 1'
#
loop_
_entity.id
_entity.type
_entity.pdbx_description
1 polymer ?
#
loop_
_entity_poly.entity_id
_entity_poly.type
_entity_poly.pdbx_seq_one_letter_code
_entity_poly.pdbx_strand_id
1 'polypeptide(L)'
;MQGQVQDDNAGGGVIALDDTSTTSPELLEQGLIRGLIGAPATRVVALANTLVPHDFHAPHNHTVFAAVVACAHALVEAGCGDAPVAAERVQQHLQQAGALQQDTVARALIAVTAGAYLPPAWPDVEHLALGMKQARLRRALVVVGEDCLTTATASTQEITRCLSRLSGLVDVAKRAGLEVT
;
A
#
# COMPACT_ATOMS: atom_id res chain seq x y z
N MET A 1 2.71 52.58 -8.23
CA MET A 1 3.50 51.38 -8.53
C MET A 1 3.29 50.42 -7.37
N GLN A 2 2.31 49.52 -7.47
CA GLN A 2 2.45 48.13 -7.95
C GLN A 2 3.42 47.36 -7.05
N GLY A 3 2.94 46.48 -6.16
CA GLY A 3 2.56 45.08 -6.45
C GLY A 3 3.77 44.21 -6.06
N GLN A 4 3.71 43.10 -5.34
CA GLN A 4 2.74 42.01 -5.26
C GLN A 4 2.95 41.27 -3.93
N VAL A 5 1.85 40.77 -3.37
CA VAL A 5 1.83 39.67 -2.40
C VAL A 5 2.20 38.41 -3.18
N GLN A 6 3.21 37.66 -2.73
CA GLN A 6 3.49 36.34 -3.27
C GLN A 6 3.07 35.30 -2.23
N ASP A 7 1.80 34.90 -2.36
CA ASP A 7 1.31 33.59 -1.94
C ASP A 7 1.94 32.54 -2.85
N ASP A 8 2.73 31.63 -2.30
CA ASP A 8 3.07 30.35 -2.93
C ASP A 8 2.90 29.23 -1.90
N ASN A 9 1.68 29.11 -1.38
CA ASN A 9 1.23 27.91 -0.68
C ASN A 9 0.46 27.02 -1.66
N ALA A 10 1.19 26.33 -2.54
CA ALA A 10 0.63 25.35 -3.46
C ALA A 10 1.65 24.23 -3.75
N GLY A 11 2.15 23.61 -2.69
CA GLY A 11 2.89 22.35 -2.75
C GLY A 11 2.00 21.19 -2.32
N GLY A 12 0.82 21.05 -2.93
CA GLY A 12 0.04 19.81 -2.82
C GLY A 12 0.91 18.70 -3.40
N GLY A 13 1.55 17.93 -2.53
CA GLY A 13 2.41 16.81 -2.88
C GLY A 13 1.59 15.72 -3.54
N VAL A 14 1.26 15.91 -4.81
CA VAL A 14 0.85 14.84 -5.71
C VAL A 14 2.04 13.89 -5.71
N ILE A 15 1.85 12.70 -5.16
CA ILE A 15 2.81 11.62 -5.31
C ILE A 15 2.68 11.19 -6.78
N ALA A 16 3.29 11.97 -7.68
CA ALA A 16 3.48 11.56 -9.04
C ALA A 16 4.41 10.35 -8.98
N LEU A 17 3.87 9.17 -9.26
CA LEU A 17 4.67 7.99 -9.56
C LEU A 17 5.31 8.23 -10.94
N ASP A 18 6.32 9.09 -10.98
CA ASP A 18 7.28 9.10 -12.07
C ASP A 18 7.98 7.74 -12.08
N ASP A 19 8.22 7.15 -13.25
CA ASP A 19 8.84 5.83 -13.40
C ASP A 19 10.24 5.73 -12.76
N THR A 20 10.83 6.89 -12.44
CA THR A 20 12.11 7.10 -11.77
C THR A 20 12.01 7.50 -10.28
N SER A 21 10.79 7.66 -9.75
CA SER A 21 10.51 8.14 -8.41
C SER A 21 11.11 7.23 -7.34
N THR A 22 12.07 7.75 -6.57
CA THR A 22 12.70 7.13 -5.39
C THR A 22 11.80 7.16 -4.15
N THR A 23 10.48 7.30 -4.32
CA THR A 23 9.54 7.33 -3.19
C THR A 23 9.67 6.04 -2.42
N SER A 24 10.05 6.14 -1.13
CA SER A 24 10.19 4.97 -0.26
C SER A 24 8.90 4.12 -0.33
N PRO A 25 8.98 2.78 -0.48
CA PRO A 25 7.81 1.91 -0.47
C PRO A 25 6.90 2.15 0.74
N GLU A 26 7.50 2.50 1.89
CA GLU A 26 6.78 2.82 3.10
C GLU A 26 5.93 4.10 2.98
N LEU A 27 6.40 5.11 2.23
CA LEU A 27 5.63 6.34 1.99
C LEU A 27 4.44 6.10 1.06
N LEU A 28 4.58 5.20 0.07
CA LEU A 28 3.46 4.79 -0.79
C LEU A 28 2.36 4.12 0.03
N GLU A 29 2.74 3.20 0.91
CA GLU A 29 1.82 2.50 1.80
C GLU A 29 1.12 3.46 2.76
N GLN A 30 1.87 4.39 3.37
CA GLN A 30 1.28 5.41 4.25
C GLN A 30 0.33 6.34 3.49
N GLY A 31 0.68 6.74 2.26
CA GLY A 31 -0.18 7.54 1.39
C GLY A 31 -1.49 6.81 1.07
N LEU A 32 -1.42 5.52 0.73
CA LEU A 32 -2.58 4.68 0.48
C LEU A 32 -3.48 4.65 1.73
N ILE A 33 -2.93 4.27 2.88
CA ILE A 33 -3.68 4.11 4.13
C ILE A 33 -4.35 5.44 4.53
N ARG A 34 -3.65 6.57 4.37
CA ARG A 34 -4.21 7.91 4.62
C ARG A 34 -5.42 8.20 3.74
N GLY A 35 -5.37 7.80 2.46
CA GLY A 35 -6.50 7.96 1.53
C GLY A 35 -7.69 7.03 1.81
N LEU A 36 -7.46 5.91 2.49
CA LEU A 36 -8.53 4.99 2.92
C LEU A 36 -9.26 5.50 4.18
N ILE A 37 -8.53 6.15 5.09
CA ILE A 37 -9.12 6.78 6.26
C ILE A 37 -9.97 7.98 5.79
N GLY A 38 -11.25 7.97 6.14
CA GLY A 38 -12.23 8.95 5.67
C GLY A 38 -12.90 8.60 4.33
N ALA A 39 -12.46 7.55 3.63
CA ALA A 39 -13.14 7.09 2.42
C ALA A 39 -14.37 6.23 2.74
N PRO A 40 -15.38 6.17 1.85
CA PRO A 40 -16.54 5.29 2.00
C PRO A 40 -16.13 3.82 2.14
N ALA A 41 -16.73 3.11 3.10
CA ALA A 41 -16.37 1.73 3.41
C ALA A 41 -16.48 0.78 2.21
N THR A 42 -17.48 0.94 1.34
CA THR A 42 -17.61 0.15 0.09
C THR A 42 -16.41 0.30 -0.83
N ARG A 43 -15.89 1.54 -0.98
CA ARG A 43 -14.72 1.82 -1.81
C ARG A 43 -13.45 1.23 -1.21
N VAL A 44 -13.30 1.34 0.11
CA VAL A 44 -12.17 0.74 0.84
C VAL A 44 -12.14 -0.78 0.63
N VAL A 45 -13.27 -1.46 0.82
CA VAL A 45 -13.38 -2.92 0.62
C VAL A 45 -13.08 -3.30 -0.84
N ALA A 46 -13.64 -2.56 -1.81
CA ALA A 46 -13.41 -2.82 -3.23
C ALA A 46 -11.93 -2.73 -3.60
N LEU A 47 -11.23 -1.67 -3.16
CA LEU A 47 -9.80 -1.52 -3.41
C LEU A 47 -8.98 -2.58 -2.70
N ALA A 48 -9.31 -2.88 -1.44
CA ALA A 48 -8.59 -3.85 -0.61
C ALA A 48 -8.59 -5.26 -1.22
N ASN A 49 -9.69 -5.66 -1.86
CA ASN A 49 -9.79 -6.94 -2.60
C ASN A 49 -8.81 -7.07 -3.76
N THR A 50 -8.22 -5.96 -4.22
CA THR A 50 -7.21 -5.97 -5.28
C THR A 50 -5.80 -6.12 -4.75
N LEU A 51 -5.57 -5.95 -3.45
CA LEU A 51 -4.27 -6.02 -2.78
C LEU A 51 -4.12 -7.34 -2.01
N VAL A 52 -2.89 -7.80 -1.85
CA VAL A 52 -2.55 -8.94 -1.00
C VAL A 52 -1.47 -8.56 0.01
N PRO A 53 -1.30 -9.29 1.12
CA PRO A 53 -0.35 -8.92 2.17
C PRO A 53 1.08 -8.67 1.67
N HIS A 54 1.54 -9.44 0.69
CA HIS A 54 2.88 -9.34 0.10
C HIS A 54 3.08 -8.08 -0.77
N ASP A 55 2.02 -7.34 -1.10
CA ASP A 55 2.13 -6.06 -1.80
C ASP A 55 2.78 -5.00 -0.87
N PHE A 56 2.60 -5.12 0.45
CA PHE A 56 3.23 -4.30 1.46
C PHE A 56 4.70 -4.71 1.69
N HIS A 57 5.57 -3.71 1.74
CA HIS A 57 6.96 -3.78 2.17
C HIS A 57 7.06 -3.70 3.70
N ALA A 58 6.32 -2.80 4.35
CA ALA A 58 6.38 -2.61 5.80
C ALA A 58 5.26 -3.42 6.52
N PRO A 59 5.60 -4.44 7.34
CA PRO A 59 4.60 -5.25 8.03
C PRO A 59 3.69 -4.44 8.95
N HIS A 60 4.20 -3.40 9.60
CA HIS A 60 3.41 -2.50 10.45
C HIS A 60 2.37 -1.70 9.67
N ASN A 61 2.68 -1.24 8.46
CA ASN A 61 1.70 -0.59 7.59
C ASN A 61 0.62 -1.57 7.14
N HIS A 62 0.99 -2.82 6.81
CA HIS A 62 0.01 -3.86 6.51
C HIS A 62 -0.94 -4.12 7.69
N THR A 63 -0.44 -4.13 8.93
CA THR A 63 -1.28 -4.26 10.13
C THR A 63 -2.29 -3.11 10.25
N VAL A 64 -1.86 -1.86 10.03
CA VAL A 64 -2.77 -0.70 10.05
C VAL A 64 -3.79 -0.78 8.90
N PHE A 65 -3.35 -1.12 7.69
CA PHE A 65 -4.24 -1.36 6.54
C PHE A 65 -5.29 -2.43 6.85
N ALA A 66 -4.89 -3.57 7.42
CA ALA A 66 -5.81 -4.65 7.76
C ALA A 66 -6.88 -4.19 8.77
N ALA A 67 -6.52 -3.33 9.73
CA ALA A 67 -7.47 -2.74 10.66
C ALA A 67 -8.45 -1.76 9.96
N VAL A 68 -7.98 -0.94 9.02
CA VAL A 68 -8.83 -0.08 8.18
C VAL A 68 -9.84 -0.93 7.40
N VAL A 69 -9.38 -2.02 6.78
CA VAL A 69 -10.23 -2.94 6.01
C VAL A 69 -11.25 -3.65 6.91
N ALA A 70 -10.85 -4.10 8.10
CA ALA A 70 -11.77 -4.71 9.07
C ALA A 70 -12.86 -3.73 9.52
N CYS A 71 -12.50 -2.46 9.78
CA CYS A 71 -13.48 -1.43 10.09
C CYS A 71 -14.43 -1.13 8.91
N ALA A 72 -13.92 -1.17 7.68
CA ALA A 72 -14.73 -0.99 6.47
C ALA A 72 -15.72 -2.16 6.28
N HIS A 73 -15.27 -3.41 6.44
CA HIS A 73 -16.15 -4.58 6.39
C HIS A 73 -17.27 -4.48 7.43
N ALA A 74 -16.95 -4.12 8.68
CA ALA A 74 -17.94 -3.95 9.73
C ALA A 74 -18.99 -2.87 9.40
N LEU A 75 -18.60 -1.79 8.70
CA LEU A 75 -19.54 -0.78 8.22
C LEU A 75 -20.45 -1.30 7.11
N VAL A 76 -19.89 -2.03 6.14
CA VAL A 76 -20.65 -2.64 5.04
C VAL A 76 -21.65 -3.66 5.57
N GLU A 77 -21.23 -4.53 6.50
CA GLU A 77 -22.09 -5.53 7.15
C GLU A 77 -23.23 -4.88 7.96
N ALA A 78 -22.98 -3.72 8.56
CA ALA A 78 -24.00 -2.93 9.26
C ALA A 78 -24.94 -2.14 8.32
N GLY A 79 -24.80 -2.26 7.00
CA GLY A 79 -25.58 -1.49 6.03
C GLY A 79 -25.15 -0.02 5.90
N CYS A 80 -24.00 0.36 6.46
CA CYS A 80 -23.43 1.71 6.44
C CYS A 80 -22.29 1.82 5.42
N GLY A 81 -22.44 1.22 4.25
CA GLY A 81 -21.37 1.14 3.24
C GLY A 81 -20.87 2.50 2.72
N ASP A 82 -21.73 3.52 2.70
CA ASP A 82 -21.37 4.87 2.28
C ASP A 82 -20.72 5.70 3.40
N ALA A 83 -20.74 5.20 4.64
CA ALA A 83 -20.12 5.88 5.77
C ALA A 83 -18.59 5.85 5.65
N PRO A 84 -17.91 6.93 6.05
CA PRO A 84 -16.45 6.98 6.02
C PRO A 84 -15.84 6.08 7.10
N VAL A 85 -14.68 5.49 6.80
CA VAL A 85 -13.88 4.78 7.80
C VAL A 85 -13.17 5.79 8.71
N ALA A 86 -13.70 5.99 9.91
CA ALA A 86 -13.15 6.94 10.88
C ALA A 86 -11.82 6.46 11.51
N ALA A 87 -10.87 7.37 11.69
CA ALA A 87 -9.56 7.07 12.28
C ALA A 87 -9.69 6.53 13.72
N GLU A 88 -10.64 7.05 14.48
CA GLU A 88 -10.92 6.66 15.85
C GLU A 88 -11.35 5.20 15.95
N ARG A 89 -12.14 4.72 14.97
CA ARG A 89 -12.55 3.30 14.89
C ARG A 89 -11.36 2.40 14.62
N VAL A 90 -10.45 2.81 13.73
CA VAL A 90 -9.23 2.06 13.41
C VAL A 90 -8.30 1.99 14.63
N GLN A 91 -8.11 3.12 15.31
CA GLN A 91 -7.34 3.18 16.56
C GLN A 91 -7.93 2.26 17.63
N GLN A 92 -9.25 2.32 17.84
CA GLN A 92 -9.93 1.47 18.81
C GLN A 92 -9.78 -0.02 18.46
N HIS A 93 -9.91 -0.38 17.18
CA HIS A 93 -9.72 -1.74 16.70
C HIS A 93 -8.29 -2.25 16.97
N LEU A 94 -7.28 -1.46 16.62
CA LEU A 94 -5.87 -1.79 16.87
C LEU A 94 -5.54 -1.88 18.37
N GLN A 95 -6.16 -1.03 19.20
CA GLN A 95 -6.00 -1.05 20.64
C GLN A 95 -6.58 -2.35 21.24
N GLN A 96 -7.78 -2.73 20.82
CA GLN A 96 -8.45 -3.97 21.27
C GLN A 96 -7.69 -5.22 20.84
N ALA A 97 -7.06 -5.19 19.66
CA ALA A 97 -6.20 -6.26 19.18
C ALA A 97 -4.82 -6.32 19.87
N GLY A 98 -4.49 -5.36 20.75
CA GLY A 98 -3.18 -5.25 21.39
C GLY A 98 -2.05 -4.83 20.44
N ALA A 99 -2.36 -4.51 19.18
CA ALA A 99 -1.38 -4.18 18.15
C ALA A 99 -0.63 -2.88 18.45
N LEU A 100 -1.27 -1.93 19.14
CA LEU A 100 -0.65 -0.66 19.53
C LEU A 100 0.42 -0.80 20.62
N GLN A 101 0.59 -1.98 21.24
CA GLN A 101 1.72 -2.24 22.13
C GLN A 101 3.05 -2.32 21.37
N GLN A 102 3.00 -2.52 20.05
CA GLN A 102 4.16 -2.48 19.17
C GLN A 102 4.40 -1.03 18.73
N ASP A 103 5.53 -0.46 19.14
CA ASP A 103 5.91 0.94 18.85
C ASP A 103 5.90 1.24 17.33
N THR A 104 6.28 0.27 16.49
CA THR A 104 6.25 0.41 15.03
C THR A 104 4.83 0.58 14.48
N VAL A 105 3.84 -0.16 14.99
CA VAL A 105 2.43 -0.04 14.57
C VAL A 105 1.83 1.27 15.07
N ALA A 106 2.13 1.66 16.32
CA ALA A 106 1.68 2.94 16.86
C ALA A 106 2.21 4.12 16.03
N ARG A 107 3.51 4.11 15.68
CA ARG A 107 4.11 5.14 14.81
C ARG A 107 3.51 5.12 13.41
N ALA A 108 3.24 3.96 12.84
CA ALA A 108 2.60 3.83 11.54
C ALA A 108 1.20 4.46 11.54
N LEU A 109 0.39 4.18 12.56
CA LEU A 109 -0.93 4.78 12.73
C LEU A 109 -0.83 6.30 12.85
N ILE A 110 0.12 6.81 13.65
CA ILE A 110 0.37 8.25 13.78
C ILE A 110 0.75 8.86 12.42
N ALA A 111 1.63 8.23 11.64
CA ALA A 111 2.09 8.76 10.35
C ALA A 111 0.95 8.93 9.33
N VAL A 112 -0.07 8.06 9.38
CA VAL A 112 -1.21 8.09 8.43
C VAL A 112 -2.39 8.90 8.94
N THR A 113 -2.45 9.21 10.24
CA THR A 113 -3.54 9.99 10.87
C THR A 113 -3.13 11.41 11.26
N ALA A 114 -1.82 11.68 11.41
CA ALA A 114 -1.33 13.01 11.72
C ALA A 114 -1.70 13.97 10.58
N GLY A 115 -2.42 15.04 10.91
CA GLY A 115 -2.94 16.04 9.96
C GLY A 115 -1.88 16.88 9.24
N ALA A 116 -0.62 16.46 9.24
CA ALA A 116 0.47 17.09 8.49
C ALA A 116 0.30 16.95 6.97
N TYR A 117 -0.54 16.01 6.51
CA TYR A 117 -0.80 15.78 5.10
C TYR A 117 -2.29 15.59 4.85
N LEU A 118 -2.81 16.26 3.82
CA LEU A 118 -4.18 16.04 3.36
C LEU A 118 -4.33 14.61 2.80
N PRO A 119 -5.48 13.94 3.00
CA PRO A 119 -5.76 12.69 2.31
C PRO A 119 -5.72 12.88 0.78
N PRO A 120 -5.07 11.98 0.04
CA PRO A 120 -5.06 12.02 -1.41
C PRO A 120 -6.46 11.86 -2.00
N ALA A 121 -6.68 12.38 -3.22
CA ALA A 121 -7.93 12.15 -3.93
C ALA A 121 -8.09 10.67 -4.30
N TRP A 122 -9.32 10.19 -4.45
CA TRP A 122 -9.57 8.76 -4.70
C TRP A 122 -8.82 8.18 -5.92
N PRO A 123 -8.73 8.87 -7.07
CA PRO A 123 -7.92 8.37 -8.20
C PRO A 123 -6.44 8.19 -7.84
N ASP A 124 -5.88 9.06 -7.00
CA ASP A 124 -4.51 8.94 -6.53
C ASP A 124 -4.35 7.74 -5.58
N VAL A 125 -5.38 7.42 -4.78
CA VAL A 125 -5.41 6.20 -3.94
C VAL A 125 -5.34 4.93 -4.80
N GLU A 126 -6.11 4.89 -5.90
CA GLU A 126 -6.07 3.78 -6.86
C GLU A 126 -4.69 3.67 -7.53
N HIS A 127 -4.08 4.81 -7.87
CA HIS A 127 -2.73 4.87 -8.43
C HIS A 127 -1.67 4.40 -7.43
N LEU A 128 -1.77 4.76 -6.15
CA LEU A 128 -0.90 4.27 -5.09
C LEU A 128 -1.02 2.74 -4.92
N ALA A 129 -2.23 2.19 -4.98
CA ALA A 129 -2.44 0.75 -4.91
C ALA A 129 -1.79 0.01 -6.10
N LEU A 130 -1.82 0.59 -7.30
CA LEU A 130 -1.08 0.06 -8.45
C LEU A 130 0.44 0.16 -8.23
N GLY A 131 0.92 1.30 -7.75
CA GLY A 131 2.34 1.52 -7.43
C GLY A 131 2.88 0.49 -6.43
N MET A 132 2.08 0.10 -5.43
CA MET A 132 2.46 -0.98 -4.50
C MET A 132 2.62 -2.34 -5.18
N LYS A 133 1.73 -2.70 -6.11
CA LYS A 133 1.83 -3.96 -6.87
C LYS A 133 3.06 -3.96 -7.77
N GLN A 134 3.36 -2.83 -8.41
CA GLN A 134 4.58 -2.64 -9.20
C GLN A 134 5.85 -2.70 -8.34
N ALA A 135 5.85 -2.08 -7.16
CA ALA A 135 6.96 -2.16 -6.22
C ALA A 135 7.20 -3.60 -5.75
N ARG A 136 6.14 -4.39 -5.50
CA ARG A 136 6.25 -5.82 -5.22
C ARG A 136 6.85 -6.58 -6.39
N LEU A 137 6.41 -6.32 -7.62
CA LEU A 137 6.99 -6.96 -8.80
C LEU A 137 8.49 -6.68 -8.90
N ARG A 138 8.91 -5.42 -8.72
CA ARG A 138 10.34 -5.05 -8.73
C ARG A 138 11.13 -5.83 -7.67
N ARG A 139 10.61 -5.95 -6.44
CA ARG A 139 11.22 -6.78 -5.38
C ARG A 139 11.29 -8.26 -5.77
N ALA A 140 10.21 -8.81 -6.33
CA ALA A 140 10.15 -10.21 -6.75
C ALA A 140 11.16 -10.52 -7.87
N LEU A 141 11.35 -9.59 -8.82
CA LEU A 141 12.35 -9.70 -9.88
C LEU A 141 13.77 -9.74 -9.33
N VAL A 142 14.10 -8.89 -8.34
CA VAL A 142 15.42 -8.90 -7.67
C VAL A 142 15.66 -10.26 -7.02
N VAL A 143 14.74 -10.74 -6.19
CA VAL A 143 14.87 -12.03 -5.48
C VAL A 143 15.03 -13.20 -6.46
N VAL A 144 14.19 -13.25 -7.49
CA VAL A 144 14.27 -14.32 -8.48
C VAL A 144 15.55 -14.23 -9.32
N GLY A 145 16.05 -13.02 -9.62
CA GLY A 145 17.33 -12.83 -10.29
C GLY A 145 18.50 -13.36 -9.46
N GLU A 146 18.52 -13.06 -8.16
CA GLU A 146 19.51 -13.61 -7.21
C GLU A 146 19.40 -15.14 -7.09
N ASP A 147 18.18 -15.68 -7.02
CA ASP A 147 17.93 -17.13 -7.04
C ASP A 147 18.47 -17.79 -8.33
N CYS A 148 18.31 -17.15 -9.50
CA CYS A 148 18.83 -17.68 -10.76
C CYS A 148 20.37 -17.75 -10.74
N LEU A 149 21.03 -16.70 -10.26
CA LEU A 149 22.49 -16.66 -10.17
C LEU A 149 23.03 -17.72 -9.21
N THR A 150 22.39 -17.88 -8.05
CA THR A 150 22.81 -18.86 -7.03
C THR A 150 22.54 -20.30 -7.46
N THR A 151 21.49 -20.55 -8.23
CA THR A 151 21.11 -21.92 -8.66
C THR A 151 21.78 -22.39 -9.96
N ALA A 152 22.53 -21.52 -10.65
CA ALA A 152 23.16 -21.85 -11.93
C ALA A 152 24.17 -23.02 -11.86
N THR A 153 24.75 -23.28 -10.70
CA THR A 153 25.69 -24.39 -10.45
C THR A 153 25.16 -25.40 -9.43
N ALA A 154 23.88 -25.28 -9.07
CA ALA A 154 23.25 -26.03 -8.01
C ALA A 154 22.66 -27.37 -8.49
N SER A 155 22.04 -28.12 -7.58
CA SER A 155 21.40 -29.40 -7.92
C SER A 155 20.16 -29.22 -8.80
N THR A 156 19.77 -30.26 -9.55
CA THR A 156 18.56 -30.26 -10.39
C THR A 156 17.28 -29.94 -9.61
N GLN A 157 17.21 -30.29 -8.33
CA GLN A 157 16.07 -29.97 -7.46
C GLN A 157 15.98 -28.45 -7.18
N GLU A 158 17.12 -27.79 -7.00
CA GLU A 158 17.19 -26.35 -6.77
C GLU A 158 16.88 -25.58 -8.05
N ILE A 159 17.36 -26.05 -9.20
CA ILE A 159 16.99 -25.52 -10.52
C ILE A 159 15.47 -25.59 -10.74
N THR A 160 14.85 -26.74 -10.46
CA THR A 160 13.39 -26.90 -10.59
C THR A 160 12.63 -25.93 -9.69
N ARG A 161 13.10 -25.71 -8.46
CA ARG A 161 12.50 -24.74 -7.53
C ARG A 161 12.62 -23.31 -8.05
N CYS A 162 13.77 -22.94 -8.62
CA CYS A 162 13.98 -21.63 -9.24
C CYS A 162 13.03 -21.41 -10.43
N LEU A 163 12.90 -22.39 -11.33
CA LEU A 163 11.97 -22.33 -12.46
C LEU A 163 10.50 -22.17 -12.02
N SER A 164 10.10 -22.83 -10.93
CA SER A 164 8.75 -22.65 -10.36
C SER A 164 8.53 -21.25 -9.77
N ARG A 165 9.58 -20.58 -9.29
CA ARG A 165 9.47 -19.19 -8.80
C ARG A 165 9.41 -18.20 -9.97
N LEU A 166 10.17 -18.46 -11.03
CA LEU A 166 10.12 -17.72 -12.29
C LEU A 166 8.72 -17.75 -12.92
N SER A 167 8.06 -18.93 -12.95
CA SER A 167 6.69 -19.02 -13.50
C SER A 167 5.69 -18.19 -12.70
N GLY A 168 5.84 -18.12 -11.38
CA GLY A 168 5.01 -17.29 -10.50
C GLY A 168 5.15 -15.78 -10.74
N LEU A 169 6.23 -15.31 -11.38
CA LEU A 169 6.39 -13.88 -11.70
C LEU A 169 5.36 -13.38 -12.71
N VAL A 170 4.86 -14.25 -13.60
CA VAL A 170 3.86 -13.87 -14.59
C VAL A 170 2.58 -13.38 -13.91
N ASP A 171 2.13 -14.06 -12.86
CA ASP A 171 0.93 -13.67 -12.11
C ASP A 171 1.16 -12.37 -11.32
N VAL A 172 2.36 -12.20 -10.75
CA VAL A 172 2.75 -10.95 -10.07
C VAL A 172 2.78 -9.79 -11.06
N ALA A 173 3.27 -10.01 -12.28
CA ALA A 173 3.34 -9.00 -13.33
C ALA A 173 1.95 -8.59 -13.83
N LYS A 174 1.05 -9.55 -14.06
CA LYS A 174 -0.35 -9.28 -14.42
C LYS A 174 -1.06 -8.45 -13.35
N ARG A 175 -0.87 -8.78 -12.08
CA ARG A 175 -1.41 -7.98 -10.96
C ARG A 175 -0.87 -6.56 -10.92
N ALA A 176 0.38 -6.35 -11.35
CA ALA A 176 1.01 -5.04 -11.46
C ALA A 176 0.60 -4.25 -12.72
N GLY A 177 -0.37 -4.77 -13.50
CA GLY A 177 -0.88 -4.11 -14.70
C GLY A 177 -0.02 -4.31 -15.95
N LEU A 178 0.90 -5.29 -15.94
CA LEU A 178 1.71 -5.62 -17.11
C LEU A 178 1.04 -6.72 -17.94
N GLU A 179 0.99 -6.52 -19.24
CA GLU A 179 0.66 -7.57 -20.20
C GLU A 179 1.90 -8.43 -20.46
N VAL A 180 1.85 -9.68 -20.05
CA VAL A 180 2.92 -10.67 -20.28
C VAL A 180 2.35 -11.75 -21.18
N THR A 181 2.78 -11.77 -22.44
CA THR A 181 2.40 -12.72 -23.49
C THR A 181 3.39 -13.87 -23.59
#